data_AF-A0A852V899-F1
#
_entry.id   AF-A0A852V899-F1
#
_cell.length_a   1.000
_cell.length_b   1.000
_cell.length_c   1.000
_cell.angle_alpha   90.00
_cell.angle_beta   90.00
_cell.angle_gamma   90.00
#
_symmetry.space_group_name_H-M   'P 1'
#
loop_
_entity.id
_entity.type
_entity.pdbx_description
1 polymer ?
#
loop_
_entity_poly.entity_id
_entity_poly.type
_entity_poly.pdbx_seq_one_letter_code
_entity_poly.pdbx_strand_id
1 'polypeptide(L)'
;MDETPSRRALDVAAAIRLYVEDELTVRQIGQRLGWSHTAIHEALVAVGVTMRPRGSRAKRIPSQVRQRIVADYVAGEPMAVLRARHGVAAQTVRNVVAEAGVPLRAGGKALAGQRRFDRRVAARLARQGWTAPAIALLMGFSEGHVRRELRALGFGRRPIPAGEELALAYDRAGSVRRLAAELGCSAGRVRAALQRDGVRRLPPGRVLVGMVRAAGSGRVVAAELGCSVGRLRAALERGGVRVRPKAA
;
A
#
# COMPACT_ATOMS: atom_id res chain seq x y z
N MET A 1 1.21 16.39 -69.32
CA MET A 1 2.35 16.91 -68.53
C MET A 1 1.78 17.27 -67.19
N ASP A 2 1.95 16.38 -66.21
CA ASP A 2 1.33 16.46 -64.90
C ASP A 2 2.14 17.41 -64.01
N GLU A 3 1.50 18.46 -63.50
CA GLU A 3 2.08 19.41 -62.56
C GLU A 3 2.49 18.69 -61.28
N THR A 4 3.79 18.65 -61.00
CA THR A 4 4.31 18.14 -59.73
C THR A 4 3.92 19.12 -58.62
N PRO A 5 3.20 18.71 -57.57
CA PRO A 5 2.71 19.65 -56.56
C PRO A 5 3.91 20.25 -55.79
N SER A 6 3.96 21.58 -55.81
CA SER A 6 4.90 22.44 -55.10
C SER A 6 5.24 21.94 -53.69
N ARG A 7 6.54 21.88 -53.36
CA ARG A 7 7.05 21.67 -52.00
C ARG A 7 6.62 22.85 -51.13
N ARG A 8 5.42 22.78 -50.56
CA ARG A 8 4.91 23.77 -49.60
C ARG A 8 5.93 23.94 -48.49
N ALA A 9 6.41 25.15 -48.21
CA ALA A 9 7.33 25.41 -47.10
C ALA A 9 6.56 25.46 -45.78
N LEU A 10 7.14 24.91 -44.71
CA LEU A 10 6.57 25.00 -43.37
C LEU A 10 6.76 26.42 -42.83
N ASP A 11 5.67 27.08 -42.41
CA ASP A 11 5.74 28.34 -41.67
C ASP A 11 6.20 28.08 -40.22
N VAL A 12 7.52 28.18 -40.03
CA VAL A 12 8.17 27.95 -38.73
C VAL A 12 7.76 29.03 -37.72
N ALA A 13 7.53 30.28 -38.14
CA ALA A 13 7.11 31.35 -37.25
C ALA A 13 5.70 31.08 -36.68
N ALA A 14 4.77 30.62 -37.53
CA ALA A 14 3.46 30.17 -37.07
C ALA A 14 3.56 28.96 -36.12
N ALA A 15 4.43 27.99 -36.42
CA ALA A 15 4.64 26.84 -35.54
C ALA A 15 5.19 27.26 -34.15
N ILE A 16 6.11 28.24 -34.09
CA ILE A 16 6.63 28.80 -32.84
C ILE A 16 5.50 29.45 -32.03
N ARG A 17 4.70 30.33 -32.64
CA ARG A 17 3.58 30.98 -31.93
C ARG A 17 2.60 29.96 -31.40
N LEU A 18 2.18 29.00 -32.22
CA LEU A 18 1.26 27.95 -31.79
C LEU A 18 1.84 27.09 -30.65
N TYR A 19 3.16 26.91 -30.60
CA TYR A 19 3.83 26.11 -29.57
C TYR A 19 4.13 26.88 -28.27
N VAL A 20 4.53 28.15 -28.38
CA VAL A 20 4.97 29.00 -27.27
C VAL A 20 3.81 29.80 -26.68
N GLU A 21 2.98 30.40 -27.54
CA GLU A 21 1.89 31.30 -27.15
C GLU A 21 0.59 30.53 -26.92
N ASP A 22 0.15 29.75 -27.93
CA ASP A 22 -1.10 28.97 -27.83
C ASP A 22 -0.93 27.63 -27.11
N GLU A 23 0.30 27.35 -26.67
CA GLU A 23 0.73 26.16 -25.96
C GLU A 23 0.31 24.81 -26.57
N LEU A 24 0.02 24.75 -27.87
CA LEU A 24 -0.40 23.53 -28.56
C LEU A 24 0.71 22.48 -28.57
N THR A 25 0.29 21.21 -28.56
CA THR A 25 1.23 20.11 -28.75
C THR A 25 1.71 20.06 -30.20
N VAL A 26 2.93 19.57 -30.44
CA VAL A 26 3.51 19.33 -31.78
C VAL A 26 2.55 18.56 -32.70
N ARG A 27 1.71 17.68 -32.14
CA ARG A 27 0.66 16.95 -32.86
C ARG A 27 -0.52 17.84 -33.27
N GLN A 28 -1.02 18.67 -32.37
CA GLN A 28 -2.09 19.63 -32.67
C GLN A 28 -1.62 20.70 -33.67
N ILE A 29 -0.38 21.15 -33.56
CA ILE A 29 0.24 22.08 -34.51
C ILE A 29 0.32 21.42 -35.89
N GLY A 30 0.80 20.17 -35.96
CA GLY A 30 0.83 19.42 -37.22
C GLY A 30 -0.56 19.28 -37.86
N GLN A 31 -1.58 18.94 -37.06
CA GLN A 31 -2.97 18.90 -37.53
C GLN A 31 -3.46 20.26 -38.06
N ARG A 32 -3.10 21.36 -37.38
CA ARG A 32 -3.55 22.71 -37.74
C ARG A 32 -2.84 23.28 -38.96
N LEU A 33 -1.56 22.97 -39.13
CA LEU A 33 -0.74 23.46 -40.24
C LEU A 33 -0.70 22.50 -41.44
N GLY A 34 -1.27 21.30 -41.31
CA GLY A 34 -1.26 20.28 -42.36
C GLY A 34 0.08 19.55 -42.51
N TRP A 35 0.86 19.48 -41.42
CA TRP A 35 2.20 18.87 -41.40
C TRP A 35 2.27 17.68 -40.45
N SER A 36 3.22 16.77 -40.69
CA SER A 36 3.49 15.71 -39.74
C SER A 36 4.03 16.31 -38.43
N HIS A 37 3.65 15.72 -37.30
CA HIS A 37 4.14 16.15 -35.98
C HIS A 37 5.67 16.03 -35.86
N THR A 38 6.28 15.10 -36.61
CA THR A 38 7.73 14.94 -36.73
C THR A 38 8.36 16.15 -37.45
N ALA A 39 7.80 16.57 -38.58
CA ALA A 39 8.29 17.74 -39.32
C ALA A 39 8.20 19.03 -38.48
N ILE A 40 7.10 19.21 -37.73
CA ILE A 40 6.99 20.33 -36.79
C ILE A 40 8.04 20.25 -35.68
N HIS A 41 8.25 19.06 -35.10
CA HIS A 41 9.24 18.87 -34.05
C HIS A 41 10.66 19.21 -34.54
N GLU A 42 11.05 18.67 -35.70
CA GLU A 42 12.35 18.94 -36.32
C GLU A 42 12.54 20.42 -36.63
N ALA A 43 11.51 21.07 -37.19
CA ALA A 43 11.57 22.49 -37.50
C ALA A 43 11.74 23.36 -36.26
N LEU A 44 11.01 23.07 -35.18
CA LEU A 44 11.14 23.80 -33.91
C LEU A 44 12.53 23.59 -33.27
N VAL A 45 13.04 22.37 -33.29
CA VAL A 45 14.40 22.06 -32.78
C VAL A 45 15.48 22.75 -33.62
N ALA A 46 15.33 22.77 -34.95
CA ALA A 46 16.30 23.38 -35.87
C ALA A 46 16.48 24.89 -35.62
N VAL A 47 15.42 25.58 -35.17
CA VAL A 47 15.48 27.00 -34.78
C VAL A 47 15.76 27.21 -33.29
N GLY A 48 16.14 26.15 -32.55
CA GLY A 48 16.57 26.24 -31.16
C GLY A 48 15.44 26.36 -30.12
N VAL A 49 14.19 26.07 -30.50
CA VAL A 49 13.09 26.07 -29.53
C VAL A 49 13.30 24.94 -28.51
N THR A 50 13.32 25.31 -27.23
CA THR A 50 13.46 24.33 -26.14
C THR A 50 12.21 23.44 -26.07
N MET A 51 12.39 22.15 -26.36
CA MET A 51 11.30 21.19 -26.38
C MET A 51 10.81 20.85 -24.97
N ARG A 52 9.49 20.67 -24.83
CA ARG A 52 8.87 20.28 -23.57
C ARG A 52 9.42 18.91 -23.14
N PRO A 53 9.94 18.78 -21.91
CA PRO A 53 10.61 17.56 -21.48
C PRO A 53 9.64 16.37 -21.44
N ARG A 54 10.00 15.28 -22.15
CA ARG A 54 9.21 14.04 -22.26
C ARG A 54 8.91 13.44 -20.88
N GLY A 55 7.70 12.91 -20.72
CA GLY A 55 7.32 12.11 -19.55
C GLY A 55 6.91 12.91 -18.30
N SER A 56 5.61 13.11 -18.13
CA SER A 56 4.82 12.69 -16.96
C SER A 56 3.43 13.30 -17.13
N ARG A 57 2.37 12.56 -16.76
CA ARG A 57 0.98 13.06 -16.76
C ARG A 57 0.79 14.33 -15.90
N ALA A 58 1.78 14.74 -15.11
CA ALA A 58 1.79 16.00 -14.37
C ALA A 58 2.17 17.24 -15.22
N LYS A 59 2.65 17.08 -16.46
CA LYS A 59 3.04 18.18 -17.38
C LYS A 59 1.93 18.62 -18.34
N ARG A 60 0.66 18.58 -17.91
CA ARG A 60 -0.47 19.07 -18.71
C ARG A 60 -1.08 20.36 -18.16
N ILE A 61 -0.31 21.12 -17.37
CA ILE A 61 -0.73 22.40 -16.82
C ILE A 61 -0.03 23.52 -17.59
N PRO A 62 -0.78 24.45 -18.20
CA PRO A 62 -0.26 25.63 -18.85
C PRO A 62 0.74 26.42 -18.00
N SER A 63 1.73 27.05 -18.64
CA SER A 63 2.77 27.82 -17.95
C SER A 63 2.18 28.93 -17.06
N GLN A 64 1.14 29.60 -17.56
CA GLN A 64 0.38 30.62 -16.83
C GLN A 64 -0.31 30.08 -15.57
N VAL A 65 -0.88 28.87 -15.65
CA VAL A 65 -1.52 28.23 -14.48
C VAL A 65 -0.46 27.84 -13.45
N ARG A 66 0.73 27.41 -13.89
CA ARG A 66 1.86 27.15 -12.97
C ARG A 66 2.28 28.42 -12.23
N GLN A 67 2.40 29.55 -12.93
CA GLN A 67 2.72 30.84 -12.32
C GLN A 67 1.65 31.28 -11.30
N ARG A 68 0.36 31.13 -11.62
CA ARG A 68 -0.74 31.42 -10.68
C ARG A 68 -0.71 30.52 -9.45
N ILE A 69 -0.42 29.22 -9.60
CA ILE A 69 -0.24 28.30 -8.48
C ILE A 69 0.89 28.78 -7.56
N VAL A 70 2.03 29.20 -8.13
CA VAL A 70 3.17 29.72 -7.35
C VAL A 70 2.80 31.00 -6.63
N ALA A 71 2.16 31.95 -7.31
CA ALA A 71 1.73 33.22 -6.72
C ALA A 71 0.77 33.02 -5.54
N ASP A 72 -0.29 32.22 -5.72
CA ASP A 72 -1.24 31.90 -4.66
C ASP A 72 -0.56 31.15 -3.50
N TYR A 73 0.43 30.29 -3.81
CA TYR A 73 1.21 29.60 -2.79
C TYR A 73 2.15 30.54 -2.02
N VAL A 74 2.75 31.54 -2.65
CA VAL A 74 3.57 32.54 -1.95
C VAL A 74 2.67 33.44 -1.11
N ALA A 75 1.46 33.77 -1.58
CA ALA A 75 0.47 34.57 -0.88
C ALA A 75 -0.13 33.92 0.39
N GLY A 76 0.25 32.68 0.72
CA GLY A 76 -0.20 32.01 1.94
C GLY A 76 -1.47 31.17 1.77
N GLU A 77 -2.02 31.05 0.57
CA GLU A 77 -3.28 30.32 0.34
C GLU A 77 -3.18 28.85 0.81
N PRO A 78 -4.19 28.30 1.51
CA PRO A 78 -4.16 26.93 1.98
C PRO A 78 -4.10 25.92 0.83
N MET A 79 -3.36 24.82 1.03
CA MET A 79 -3.20 23.76 0.02
C MET A 79 -4.54 23.18 -0.47
N ALA A 80 -5.55 23.11 0.38
CA ALA A 80 -6.89 22.65 0.00
C ALA A 80 -7.55 23.61 -1.02
N VAL A 81 -7.39 24.91 -0.82
CA VAL A 81 -7.94 25.95 -1.70
C VAL A 81 -7.20 25.98 -3.02
N LEU A 82 -5.86 25.88 -3.00
CA LEU A 82 -5.04 25.80 -4.21
C LEU A 82 -5.45 24.63 -5.13
N ARG A 83 -5.72 23.46 -4.53
CA ARG A 83 -6.16 22.28 -5.28
C ARG A 83 -7.52 22.48 -5.93
N ALA A 84 -8.47 23.05 -5.17
CA ALA A 84 -9.82 23.28 -5.64
C ALA A 84 -9.84 24.34 -6.76
N ARG A 85 -9.16 25.47 -6.54
CA ARG A 85 -9.11 26.59 -7.49
C ARG A 85 -8.46 26.20 -8.81
N HIS A 86 -7.34 25.49 -8.77
CA HIS A 86 -6.57 25.15 -9.96
C HIS A 86 -6.91 23.78 -10.55
N GLY A 87 -7.79 23.00 -9.90
CA GLY A 87 -8.19 21.66 -10.36
C GLY A 87 -7.05 20.64 -10.35
N VAL A 88 -6.09 20.77 -9.43
CA VAL A 88 -4.86 19.97 -9.41
C VAL A 88 -4.70 19.14 -8.14
N ALA A 89 -3.95 18.04 -8.24
CA ALA A 89 -3.57 17.25 -7.08
C ALA A 89 -2.57 18.02 -6.19
N ALA A 90 -2.57 17.70 -4.88
CA ALA A 90 -1.64 18.30 -3.92
C ALA A 90 -0.17 18.12 -4.31
N GLN A 91 0.17 16.95 -4.87
CA GLN A 91 1.54 16.67 -5.32
C GLN A 91 1.92 17.57 -6.50
N THR A 92 0.97 17.91 -7.37
CA THR A 92 1.23 18.79 -8.50
C THR A 92 1.56 20.20 -8.04
N VAL A 93 0.83 20.75 -7.07
CA VAL A 93 1.17 22.04 -6.45
C VAL A 93 2.58 22.01 -5.87
N ARG A 94 2.95 20.95 -5.13
CA ARG A 94 4.30 20.82 -4.56
C ARG A 94 5.38 20.80 -5.64
N ASN A 95 5.16 20.06 -6.72
CA ASN A 95 6.12 19.98 -7.82
C ASN A 95 6.28 21.35 -8.50
N VAL A 96 5.17 22.02 -8.82
CA VAL A 96 5.18 23.35 -9.45
C VAL A 96 5.92 24.38 -8.58
N VAL A 97 5.65 24.38 -7.28
CA VAL A 97 6.29 25.29 -6.31
C VAL A 97 7.79 24.98 -6.16
N ALA A 98 8.15 23.70 -6.06
CA ALA A 98 9.55 23.28 -5.95
C ALA A 98 10.35 23.55 -7.24
N GLU A 99 9.75 23.33 -8.41
CA GLU A 99 10.34 23.65 -9.72
C GLU A 99 10.54 25.16 -9.91
N ALA A 100 9.74 25.99 -9.24
CA ALA A 100 9.91 27.44 -9.21
C ALA A 100 10.91 27.93 -8.13
N GLY A 101 11.58 27.00 -7.42
CA GLY A 101 12.55 27.34 -6.38
C GLY A 101 11.93 27.86 -5.08
N VAL A 102 10.60 27.81 -4.92
CA VAL A 102 9.94 28.27 -3.70
C VAL A 102 10.03 27.16 -2.64
N PRO A 103 10.54 27.46 -1.43
CA PRO A 103 10.62 26.46 -0.37
C PRO A 103 9.22 25.98 0.00
N LEU A 104 9.05 24.66 0.09
CA LEU A 104 7.79 24.10 0.54
C LEU A 104 7.56 24.50 2.00
N ARG A 105 6.45 25.20 2.26
CA ARG A 105 5.91 25.43 3.61
C ARG A 105 5.97 24.12 4.36
N ALA A 106 6.57 24.17 5.54
CA ALA A 106 6.74 22.99 6.37
C ALA A 106 5.37 22.31 6.53
N GLY A 107 5.21 21.14 5.93
CA GLY A 107 4.08 20.28 6.23
C GLY A 107 4.09 19.99 7.73
N GLY A 108 2.99 19.48 8.28
CA GLY A 108 2.83 19.18 9.72
C GLY A 108 3.91 18.28 10.36
N LYS A 109 4.97 17.90 9.64
CA LYS A 109 6.24 17.41 10.18
C LYS A 109 6.98 18.43 11.06
N ALA A 110 6.93 19.74 10.79
CA ALA A 110 7.61 20.71 11.66
C ALA A 110 6.96 20.80 13.05
N LEU A 111 5.63 20.65 13.14
CA LEU A 111 4.94 20.44 14.42
C LEU A 111 5.09 19.01 14.98
N ALA A 112 5.33 18.01 14.14
CA ALA A 112 5.53 16.62 14.61
C ALA A 112 6.81 16.45 15.43
N GLY A 113 7.79 17.35 15.30
CA GLY A 113 9.00 17.36 16.12
C GLY A 113 8.79 17.86 17.56
N GLN A 114 7.66 18.51 17.87
CA GLN A 114 7.44 19.17 19.16
C GLN A 114 6.47 18.45 20.11
N ARG A 115 5.68 17.48 19.62
CA ARG A 115 4.79 16.69 20.49
C ARG A 115 5.39 15.31 20.74
N ARG A 116 6.01 15.13 21.91
CA ARG A 116 6.46 13.81 22.39
C ARG A 116 5.22 12.93 22.64
N PHE A 117 5.17 11.76 22.03
CA PHE A 117 4.12 10.79 22.30
C PHE A 117 4.31 10.19 23.70
N ASP A 118 3.41 10.51 24.63
CA ASP A 118 3.44 9.94 25.98
C ASP A 118 2.86 8.51 25.99
N ARG A 119 3.77 7.53 25.93
CA ARG A 119 3.45 6.10 25.98
C ARG A 119 2.72 5.69 27.26
N ARG A 120 2.95 6.36 28.40
CA ARG A 120 2.30 6.02 29.68
C ARG A 120 0.83 6.41 29.64
N VAL A 121 0.51 7.59 29.09
CA VAL A 121 -0.87 8.04 28.90
C VAL A 121 -1.59 7.13 27.90
N ALA A 122 -0.97 6.84 26.75
CA ALA A 122 -1.56 5.94 25.76
C ALA A 122 -1.85 4.54 26.33
N ALA A 123 -0.92 3.96 27.11
CA ALA A 123 -1.13 2.67 27.77
C ALA A 123 -2.28 2.71 28.80
N ARG A 124 -2.40 3.80 29.57
CA ARG A 124 -3.48 3.97 30.55
C ARG A 124 -4.84 4.01 29.85
N LEU A 125 -4.98 4.83 28.81
CA LEU A 125 -6.21 4.94 28.02
C LEU A 125 -6.59 3.61 27.38
N ALA A 126 -5.61 2.89 26.83
CA ALA A 126 -5.84 1.57 26.26
C ALA A 126 -6.32 0.54 27.31
N ARG A 127 -5.75 0.55 28.52
CA ARG A 127 -6.25 -0.29 29.64
C ARG A 127 -7.67 0.08 30.07
N GLN A 128 -8.04 1.35 29.94
CA GLN A 128 -9.40 1.84 30.19
C GLN A 128 -10.37 1.53 29.02
N GLY A 129 -9.93 0.79 27.99
CA GLY A 129 -10.78 0.38 26.88
C GLY A 129 -10.90 1.41 25.76
N TRP A 130 -10.15 2.51 25.80
CA TRP A 130 -10.17 3.50 24.72
C TRP A 130 -9.63 2.90 23.42
N THR A 131 -10.32 3.20 22.31
CA THR A 131 -9.92 2.72 20.99
C THR A 131 -8.74 3.52 20.46
N ALA A 132 -7.89 2.91 19.62
CA ALA A 132 -6.76 3.60 18.99
C ALA A 132 -7.16 4.90 18.24
N PRO A 133 -8.29 4.99 17.50
CA PRO A 133 -8.73 6.25 16.92
C PRO A 133 -9.12 7.30 17.96
N ALA A 134 -9.78 6.92 19.05
CA ALA A 134 -10.12 7.86 20.13
C ALA A 134 -8.86 8.39 20.84
N ILE A 135 -7.89 7.52 21.11
CA ILE A 135 -6.58 7.90 21.68
C ILE A 135 -5.84 8.83 20.71
N ALA A 136 -5.91 8.58 19.40
CA ALA A 136 -5.28 9.42 18.39
C ALA A 136 -5.85 10.85 18.36
N LEU A 137 -7.19 10.97 18.42
CA LEU A 137 -7.88 12.26 18.52
C LEU A 137 -7.48 12.99 19.81
N LEU A 138 -7.56 12.31 20.95
CA LEU A 138 -7.29 12.89 22.26
C LEU A 138 -5.84 13.38 22.39
N MET A 139 -4.88 12.61 21.87
CA MET A 139 -3.45 12.93 21.97
C MET A 139 -2.94 13.82 20.82
N GLY A 140 -3.76 14.07 19.79
CA GLY A 140 -3.38 14.86 18.62
C GLY A 140 -2.30 14.19 17.75
N PHE A 141 -2.38 12.86 17.59
CA PHE A 141 -1.49 12.09 16.70
C PHE A 141 -2.30 11.39 15.61
N SER A 142 -1.62 10.90 14.57
CA SER A 142 -2.27 10.05 13.58
C SER A 142 -2.63 8.69 14.18
N GLU A 143 -3.76 8.12 13.76
CA GLU A 143 -4.19 6.79 14.22
C GLU A 143 -3.14 5.71 13.90
N GLY A 144 -2.47 5.80 12.74
CA GLY A 144 -1.39 4.89 12.37
C GLY A 144 -0.21 4.93 13.34
N HIS A 145 0.18 6.14 13.80
CA HIS A 145 1.20 6.31 14.83
C HIS A 145 0.76 5.67 16.15
N VAL A 146 -0.44 5.99 16.62
CA VAL A 146 -0.97 5.44 17.88
C VAL A 146 -1.08 3.92 17.84
N ARG A 147 -1.60 3.33 16.76
CA ARG A 147 -1.66 1.87 16.60
C ARG A 147 -0.28 1.23 16.64
N ARG A 148 0.74 1.86 16.07
CA ARG A 148 2.12 1.37 16.12
C ARG A 148 2.67 1.39 17.54
N GLU A 149 2.50 2.49 18.27
CA GLU A 149 2.95 2.61 19.65
C GLU A 149 2.19 1.67 20.58
N LEU A 150 0.87 1.55 20.44
CA LEU A 150 0.05 0.61 21.20
C LEU A 150 0.46 -0.85 20.95
N ARG A 151 0.80 -1.23 19.71
CA ARG A 151 1.38 -2.55 19.42
C ARG A 151 2.71 -2.78 20.13
N ALA A 152 3.62 -1.79 20.09
CA ALA A 152 4.90 -1.88 20.80
C ALA A 152 4.72 -1.99 22.32
N LEU A 153 3.63 -1.45 22.85
CA LEU A 153 3.23 -1.55 24.26
C LEU A 153 2.38 -2.80 24.59
N GLY A 154 2.16 -3.71 23.63
CA GLY A 154 1.40 -4.94 23.85
C GLY A 154 -0.13 -4.82 23.73
N PHE A 155 -0.67 -3.63 23.45
CA PHE A 155 -2.10 -3.38 23.19
C PHE A 155 -2.50 -3.70 21.73
N GLY A 156 -1.64 -4.43 21.02
CA GLY A 156 -1.84 -4.87 19.65
C GLY A 156 -2.68 -6.13 19.53
N ARG A 157 -3.18 -6.38 18.32
CA ARG A 157 -3.67 -7.71 17.93
C ARG A 157 -2.56 -8.74 18.19
N ARG A 158 -2.81 -9.73 19.05
CA ARG A 158 -1.88 -10.85 19.23
C ARG A 158 -1.62 -11.51 17.86
N PRO A 159 -0.35 -11.74 17.48
CA PRO A 159 -0.05 -12.43 16.24
C PRO A 159 -0.62 -13.85 16.30
N ILE A 160 -1.13 -14.33 15.16
CA ILE A 160 -1.54 -15.73 15.05
C ILE A 160 -0.27 -16.54 14.77
N PRO A 161 -0.02 -17.63 15.51
CA PRO A 161 1.07 -18.56 15.21
C PRO A 161 1.11 -18.97 13.73
N ALA A 162 2.25 -19.41 13.24
CA ALA A 162 2.41 -19.84 11.85
C ALA A 162 2.88 -21.30 11.75
N GLY A 163 2.62 -21.92 10.61
CA GLY A 163 3.15 -23.24 10.26
C GLY A 163 2.77 -24.32 11.27
N GLU A 164 3.78 -25.04 11.77
CA GLU A 164 3.59 -26.17 12.69
C GLU A 164 2.96 -25.75 14.02
N GLU A 165 3.33 -24.58 14.55
CA GLU A 165 2.76 -24.07 15.81
C GLU A 165 1.24 -23.83 15.67
N LEU A 166 0.82 -23.26 14.53
CA LEU A 166 -0.58 -23.07 14.20
C LEU A 166 -1.31 -24.41 14.06
N ALA A 167 -0.67 -25.37 13.40
CA ALA A 167 -1.23 -26.70 13.18
C ALA A 167 -1.44 -27.46 14.51
N LEU A 168 -0.46 -27.43 15.40
CA LEU A 168 -0.55 -28.01 16.75
C LEU A 168 -1.62 -27.32 17.59
N ALA A 169 -1.68 -25.99 17.56
CA ALA A 169 -2.71 -25.24 18.27
C ALA A 169 -4.12 -25.57 17.74
N TYR A 170 -4.26 -25.71 16.42
CA TYR A 170 -5.53 -26.07 15.80
C TYR A 170 -5.99 -27.50 16.14
N ASP A 171 -5.08 -28.47 16.13
CA ASP A 171 -5.43 -29.86 16.45
C ASP A 171 -5.74 -30.04 17.94
N ARG A 172 -5.08 -29.28 18.84
CA ARG A 172 -5.43 -29.21 20.28
C ARG A 172 -6.80 -28.57 20.50
N ALA A 173 -7.05 -27.40 19.90
CA ALA A 173 -8.31 -26.68 20.03
C ALA A 173 -9.48 -27.43 19.37
N GLY A 174 -9.21 -28.27 18.37
CA GLY A 174 -10.20 -29.12 17.69
C GLY A 174 -11.23 -28.38 16.82
N SER A 175 -11.29 -27.04 16.88
CA SER A 175 -12.15 -26.20 16.05
C SER A 175 -11.58 -24.78 15.88
N VAL A 176 -11.93 -24.15 14.76
CA VAL A 176 -11.55 -22.75 14.47
C VAL A 176 -12.11 -21.79 15.52
N ARG A 177 -13.34 -22.01 15.97
CA ARG A 177 -14.00 -21.15 16.97
C ARG A 177 -13.25 -21.18 18.30
N ARG A 178 -12.88 -22.37 18.77
CA ARG A 178 -12.15 -22.53 20.03
C ARG A 178 -10.73 -21.94 19.92
N LEU A 179 -10.02 -22.21 18.83
CA LEU A 179 -8.69 -21.62 18.59
C LEU A 179 -8.77 -20.08 18.53
N ALA A 180 -9.80 -19.53 17.92
CA ALA A 180 -10.01 -18.08 17.86
C ALA A 180 -10.22 -17.46 19.25
N ALA A 181 -10.99 -18.13 20.11
CA ALA A 181 -11.19 -17.71 21.50
C ALA A 181 -9.88 -17.78 22.31
N GLU A 182 -9.12 -18.88 22.21
CA GLU A 182 -7.83 -19.07 22.88
C GLU A 182 -6.79 -18.02 22.45
N LEU A 183 -6.80 -17.63 21.16
CA LEU A 183 -5.90 -16.61 20.61
C LEU A 183 -6.40 -15.17 20.81
N GLY A 184 -7.62 -14.96 21.31
CA GLY A 184 -8.23 -13.64 21.45
C GLY A 184 -8.41 -12.94 20.09
N CYS A 185 -8.81 -13.67 19.05
CA CYS A 185 -9.01 -13.13 17.71
C CYS A 185 -10.29 -13.67 17.03
N SER A 186 -10.61 -13.18 15.83
CA SER A 186 -11.80 -13.65 15.12
C SER A 186 -11.55 -14.98 14.39
N ALA A 187 -12.60 -15.80 14.28
CA ALA A 187 -12.55 -17.05 13.52
C ALA A 187 -12.13 -16.85 12.04
N GLY A 188 -12.46 -15.70 11.45
CA GLY A 188 -12.02 -15.33 10.11
C GLY A 188 -10.49 -15.19 9.99
N ARG A 189 -9.82 -14.59 10.98
CA ARG A 189 -8.35 -14.49 10.98
C ARG A 189 -7.69 -15.85 11.13
N VAL A 190 -8.26 -16.72 11.97
CA VAL A 190 -7.76 -18.10 12.10
C VAL A 190 -7.91 -18.87 10.79
N ARG A 191 -9.05 -18.76 10.10
CA ARG A 191 -9.24 -19.39 8.78
C ARG A 191 -8.23 -18.89 7.74
N ALA A 192 -8.02 -17.58 7.68
CA ALA A 192 -7.04 -16.99 6.76
C ALA A 192 -5.61 -17.49 7.06
N ALA A 193 -5.23 -17.62 8.33
CA ALA A 193 -3.93 -18.14 8.73
C ALA A 193 -3.78 -19.64 8.39
N LEU A 194 -4.81 -20.46 8.66
CA LEU A 194 -4.81 -21.88 8.30
C LEU A 194 -4.70 -22.08 6.78
N GLN A 195 -5.42 -21.26 6.00
CA GLN A 195 -5.37 -21.30 4.53
C GLN A 195 -4.00 -20.87 4.00
N ARG A 196 -3.44 -19.78 4.52
CA ARG A 196 -2.09 -19.29 4.17
C ARG A 196 -1.04 -20.37 4.40
N ASP A 197 -1.15 -21.11 5.50
CA ASP A 197 -0.15 -22.09 5.92
C ASP A 197 -0.47 -23.52 5.42
N GLY A 198 -1.52 -23.69 4.61
CA GLY A 198 -1.92 -24.99 4.06
C GLY A 198 -2.33 -26.03 5.12
N VAL A 199 -2.71 -25.59 6.33
CA VAL A 199 -2.99 -26.49 7.46
C VAL A 199 -4.36 -27.16 7.27
N ARG A 200 -4.35 -28.45 6.98
CA ARG A 200 -5.55 -29.31 6.88
C ARG A 200 -5.85 -30.00 8.19
N ARG A 201 -7.12 -30.19 8.55
CA ARG A 201 -7.50 -30.88 9.80
C ARG A 201 -7.15 -32.37 9.73
N LEU A 202 -6.59 -32.93 10.80
CA LEU A 202 -6.39 -34.36 10.92
C LEU A 202 -7.72 -35.11 11.18
N PRO A 203 -7.81 -36.40 10.80
CA PRO A 203 -8.95 -37.24 11.11
C PRO A 203 -9.32 -37.26 12.62
N PRO A 204 -10.57 -37.63 12.97
CA PRO A 204 -10.97 -37.82 14.36
C PRO A 204 -10.07 -38.83 15.08
N GLY A 205 -9.84 -38.63 16.39
CA GLY A 205 -8.94 -39.49 17.18
C GLY A 205 -9.26 -40.98 17.07
N ARG A 206 -10.54 -41.37 17.03
CA ARG A 206 -10.97 -42.76 16.80
C ARG A 206 -10.45 -43.37 15.49
N VAL A 207 -10.39 -42.56 14.42
CA VAL A 207 -9.88 -43.00 13.11
C VAL A 207 -8.36 -43.12 13.18
N LEU A 208 -7.70 -42.13 13.78
CA LEU A 208 -6.25 -42.15 13.98
C LEU A 208 -5.79 -43.35 14.81
N VAL A 209 -6.55 -43.76 15.83
CA VAL A 209 -6.26 -44.98 16.61
C VAL A 209 -6.31 -46.22 15.73
N GLY A 210 -7.32 -46.34 14.87
CA GLY A 210 -7.42 -47.45 13.91
C GLY A 210 -6.22 -47.49 12.97
N MET A 211 -5.83 -46.34 12.41
CA MET A 211 -4.66 -46.22 11.53
C MET A 211 -3.37 -46.60 12.26
N VAL A 212 -3.16 -46.12 13.49
CA VAL A 212 -1.96 -46.43 14.28
C VAL A 212 -1.90 -47.91 14.66
N ARG A 213 -3.03 -48.53 14.99
CA ARG A 213 -3.10 -49.97 15.27
C ARG A 213 -2.79 -50.80 14.03
N ALA A 214 -3.32 -50.42 12.87
CA ALA A 214 -3.08 -51.11 11.60
C ALA A 214 -1.62 -50.98 11.13
N ALA A 215 -1.04 -49.78 11.24
CA ALA A 215 0.33 -49.51 10.82
C ALA A 215 1.40 -49.94 11.85
N GLY A 216 1.00 -50.27 13.09
CA GLY A 216 1.91 -50.63 14.19
C GLY A 216 2.81 -49.49 14.70
N SER A 217 2.80 -48.31 14.06
CA SER A 217 3.67 -47.19 14.40
C SER A 217 3.04 -45.84 14.10
N GLY A 218 3.03 -44.96 15.10
CA GLY A 218 2.59 -43.57 14.92
C GLY A 218 3.48 -42.75 13.97
N ARG A 219 4.75 -43.13 13.78
CA ARG A 219 5.62 -42.45 12.81
C ARG A 219 5.18 -42.71 11.37
N VAL A 220 4.76 -43.95 11.07
CA VAL A 220 4.28 -44.34 9.74
C VAL A 220 3.01 -43.57 9.40
N VAL A 221 2.03 -43.55 10.32
CA VAL A 221 0.78 -42.79 10.13
C VAL A 221 1.03 -41.29 10.00
N ALA A 222 1.98 -40.73 10.76
CA ALA A 222 2.34 -39.32 10.65
C ALA A 222 2.90 -38.99 9.26
N ALA A 223 3.80 -39.85 8.73
CA ALA A 223 4.34 -39.71 7.39
C ALA A 223 3.26 -39.82 6.30
N GLU A 224 2.37 -40.82 6.40
CA GLU A 224 1.24 -41.00 5.47
C GLU A 224 0.29 -39.78 5.43
N LEU A 225 0.05 -39.18 6.59
CA LEU A 225 -0.80 -37.99 6.72
C LEU A 225 -0.06 -36.68 6.40
N GLY A 226 1.22 -36.75 6.03
CA GLY A 226 2.07 -35.57 5.78
C GLY A 226 2.15 -34.64 6.99
N CYS A 227 2.18 -35.18 8.21
CA CYS A 227 2.17 -34.40 9.44
C CYS A 227 3.28 -34.85 10.41
N SER A 228 3.63 -33.99 11.37
CA SER A 228 4.61 -34.35 12.40
C SER A 228 4.03 -35.31 13.44
N VAL A 229 4.89 -36.09 14.08
CA VAL A 229 4.50 -37.03 15.15
C VAL A 229 3.87 -36.28 16.33
N GLY A 230 4.37 -35.07 16.64
CA GLY A 230 3.80 -34.21 17.68
C GLY A 230 2.36 -33.80 17.37
N ARG A 231 2.08 -33.55 16.09
CA ARG A 231 0.76 -33.19 15.59
C ARG A 231 -0.23 -34.35 15.62
N LEU A 232 0.22 -35.55 15.20
CA LEU A 232 -0.56 -36.78 15.35
C LEU A 232 -0.89 -37.06 16.83
N ARG A 233 0.10 -36.90 17.72
CA ARG A 233 -0.08 -37.07 19.17
C ARG A 233 -1.12 -36.11 19.74
N ALA A 234 -1.03 -34.82 19.45
CA ALA A 234 -2.01 -33.83 19.89
C ALA A 234 -3.44 -34.18 19.43
N ALA A 235 -3.59 -34.68 18.20
CA ALA A 235 -4.88 -35.10 17.67
C ALA A 235 -5.43 -36.37 18.33
N LEU A 236 -4.56 -37.30 18.73
CA LEU A 236 -4.92 -38.52 19.50
C LEU A 236 -5.32 -38.18 20.94
N GLU A 237 -4.58 -37.32 21.62
CA GLU A 237 -4.87 -36.87 23.00
C GLU A 237 -6.22 -36.15 23.08
N ARG A 238 -6.55 -35.30 22.09
CA ARG A 238 -7.90 -34.73 21.93
C ARG A 238 -9.00 -35.80 21.83
N GLY A 239 -8.69 -36.93 21.21
CA GLY A 239 -9.60 -38.08 21.09
C GLY A 239 -9.75 -38.90 22.37
N GLY A 240 -9.15 -38.49 23.49
CA GLY A 240 -9.15 -39.22 24.76
C GLY A 240 -8.12 -40.35 24.83
N VAL A 241 -7.21 -40.44 23.85
CA VAL A 241 -6.22 -41.51 23.78
C VAL A 241 -4.97 -41.09 24.55
N ARG A 242 -4.64 -41.81 25.64
CA ARG A 242 -3.36 -41.62 26.33
C ARG A 242 -2.24 -42.23 25.49
N VAL A 243 -1.43 -41.37 24.86
CA VAL A 243 -0.21 -41.80 24.17
C VAL A 243 0.89 -41.96 25.20
N ARG A 244 1.53 -43.14 25.28
CA ARG A 244 2.66 -43.36 26.19
C ARG A 244 3.81 -42.41 25.83
N PRO A 245 4.45 -41.74 26.81
CA PRO A 245 5.65 -40.98 26.55
C PRO A 245 6.77 -41.90 26.05
N LYS A 246 7.67 -41.36 25.22
CA LYS A 246 8.86 -42.07 24.75
C LYS A 246 9.68 -42.50 25.98
N ALA A 247 9.97 -43.79 26.12
CA ALA A 247 10.96 -44.25 27.10
C ALA A 247 12.30 -43.56 26.77
N ALA A 248 12.91 -42.96 27.79
CA ALA A 248 14.20 -42.29 27.67
C ALA A 248 15.29 -43.28 27.25
#